data_AF-A0A7Z9JHX8-F1
#
_entry.id   AF-A0A7Z9JHX8-F1
#
_cell.length_a   1.000
_cell.length_b   1.000
_cell.length_c   1.000
_cell.angle_alpha   90.00
_cell.angle_beta   90.00
_cell.angle_gamma   90.00
#
_symmetry.space_group_name_H-M   'P 1'
#
loop_
_entity.id
_entity.type
_entity.pdbx_description
1 polymer ?
#
loop_
_entity_poly.entity_id
_entity_poly.type
_entity_poly.pdbx_seq_one_letter_code
_entity_poly.pdbx_strand_id
1 'polypeptide(L)'
;MAKKKYKSVHKKKRKSNPVHGSKTNKKLITILVVATLLVGSALMGLLYMNMKSATSNVANADENMELGEFRKAYKLYGKAVSKELNNIEYITKLQNALVQITPMTQEEAVAFYDRYIETLVHAARYNPSDIDAQLAVANEMHRAARVTGSLNYWKRLRLVAKVGLEHIALDNPRRHELTLFVGLSSLRIEDASMTETYDAIGHVRFPGEDEIELTIKADPGNAVAWSALAHGRMALYYRLSADGKTKQANVNFKLANETMQQAIEVAGDSFDVLTTYFRDVLLQKGTLYQLHLMDPRKVTQEELEIAELKVTDAQNVLTERFDPEIHGSR
;
A
#
# COMPACT_ATOMS: atom_id res chain seq x y z
N MET A 1 -84.81 12.77 23.14
CA MET A 1 -83.75 13.70 23.59
C MET A 1 -83.01 13.10 24.77
N ALA A 2 -81.71 13.36 24.83
CA ALA A 2 -80.67 12.66 25.57
C ALA A 2 -80.79 12.65 27.11
N LYS A 3 -80.20 11.62 27.76
CA LYS A 3 -79.12 11.82 28.76
C LYS A 3 -78.40 10.52 29.18
N LYS A 4 -77.09 10.55 28.88
CA LYS A 4 -75.89 9.97 29.50
C LYS A 4 -75.97 8.87 30.59
N LYS A 5 -75.11 7.87 30.34
CA LYS A 5 -74.12 7.21 31.22
C LYS A 5 -74.59 6.60 32.55
N TYR A 6 -74.35 5.30 32.71
CA TYR A 6 -73.27 4.70 33.52
C TYR A 6 -73.54 3.19 33.57
N LYS A 7 -72.66 2.35 33.02
CA LYS A 7 -72.62 0.92 33.37
C LYS A 7 -71.33 0.63 34.10
N SER A 8 -71.52 0.33 35.37
CA SER A 8 -70.54 -0.07 36.36
C SER A 8 -69.85 -1.39 35.99
N VAL A 9 -68.58 -1.44 36.39
CA VAL A 9 -67.59 -2.49 36.24
C VAL A 9 -68.09 -3.85 36.76
N HIS A 10 -68.23 -4.84 35.88
CA HIS A 10 -68.22 -6.24 36.30
C HIS A 10 -66.78 -6.74 36.38
N LYS A 11 -66.31 -6.96 37.62
CA LYS A 11 -65.08 -7.70 37.94
C LYS A 11 -65.18 -9.12 37.35
N LYS A 12 -64.53 -9.36 36.20
CA LYS A 12 -64.24 -10.74 35.75
C LYS A 12 -63.17 -11.33 36.67
N LYS A 13 -63.52 -12.39 37.38
CA LYS A 13 -62.60 -13.24 38.16
C LYS A 13 -61.43 -13.65 37.25
N ARG A 14 -60.20 -13.23 37.61
CA ARG A 14 -58.98 -13.82 37.07
C ARG A 14 -58.97 -15.29 37.46
N LYS A 15 -59.09 -16.20 36.48
CA LYS A 15 -58.68 -17.59 36.66
C LYS A 15 -57.16 -17.55 36.83
N SER A 16 -56.67 -17.89 38.01
CA SER A 16 -55.26 -18.20 38.22
C SER A 16 -54.95 -19.47 37.41
N ASN A 17 -54.20 -19.33 36.31
CA ASN A 17 -53.58 -20.49 35.71
C ASN A 17 -52.60 -21.07 36.74
N PRO A 18 -52.64 -22.38 37.03
CA PRO A 18 -51.62 -22.98 37.87
C PRO A 18 -50.27 -22.80 37.16
N VAL A 19 -49.30 -22.17 37.82
CA VAL A 19 -47.90 -22.21 37.41
C VAL A 19 -47.48 -23.66 37.58
N HIS A 20 -47.60 -24.45 36.52
CA HIS A 20 -46.94 -25.74 36.46
C HIS A 20 -45.44 -25.45 36.45
N GLY A 21 -44.79 -25.66 37.60
CA GLY A 21 -43.35 -25.84 37.64
C GLY A 21 -42.99 -26.86 36.57
N SER A 22 -42.19 -26.45 35.59
CA SER A 22 -41.82 -27.30 34.49
C SER A 22 -41.08 -28.50 35.08
N LYS A 23 -41.75 -29.65 35.14
CA LYS A 23 -41.05 -30.92 35.35
C LYS A 23 -40.12 -31.04 34.17
N THR A 24 -38.84 -30.73 34.39
CA THR A 24 -37.84 -30.69 33.35
C THR A 24 -37.85 -32.06 32.67
N ASN A 25 -38.21 -32.10 31.39
CA ASN A 25 -38.36 -33.35 30.67
C ASN A 25 -36.96 -33.93 30.46
N LYS A 26 -36.51 -34.75 31.43
CA LYS A 26 -35.17 -35.33 31.46
C LYS A 26 -34.84 -36.08 30.17
N LYS A 27 -35.84 -36.68 29.51
CA LYS A 27 -35.68 -37.33 28.20
C LYS A 27 -35.31 -36.34 27.11
N LEU A 28 -35.98 -35.19 27.07
CA LEU A 28 -35.72 -34.13 26.08
C LEU A 28 -34.34 -33.48 26.32
N ILE A 29 -33.94 -33.25 27.57
CA ILE A 29 -32.57 -32.81 27.90
C ILE A 29 -31.53 -33.84 27.46
N THR A 30 -31.77 -35.12 27.73
CA THR A 30 -30.83 -36.18 27.36
C THR A 30 -30.66 -36.27 25.84
N ILE A 31 -31.77 -36.20 25.08
CA ILE A 31 -31.73 -36.17 23.61
C ILE A 31 -30.93 -34.95 23.12
N LEU A 32 -31.13 -33.77 23.72
CA LEU A 32 -30.46 -32.55 23.32
C LEU A 32 -28.95 -32.60 23.59
N VAL A 33 -28.54 -33.14 24.74
CA VAL A 33 -27.12 -33.36 25.09
C VAL A 33 -26.47 -34.37 24.15
N VAL A 34 -27.12 -35.50 23.88
CA VAL A 34 -26.60 -36.51 22.93
C VAL A 34 -26.51 -35.95 21.51
N ALA A 35 -27.52 -35.20 21.06
CA ALA A 35 -27.47 -34.55 19.75
C ALA A 35 -26.34 -33.52 19.66
N THR A 36 -26.10 -32.74 20.71
CA THR A 36 -25.01 -31.76 20.74
C THR A 36 -23.64 -32.45 20.76
N LEU A 37 -23.49 -33.56 21.49
CA LEU A 37 -22.28 -34.38 21.48
C LEU A 37 -22.02 -35.03 20.12
N LEU A 38 -23.05 -35.55 19.47
CA LEU A 38 -22.93 -36.14 18.13
C LEU A 38 -22.53 -35.09 17.10
N VAL A 39 -23.18 -33.93 17.09
CA VAL A 39 -22.81 -32.81 16.20
C VAL A 39 -21.40 -32.31 16.49
N GLY A 40 -21.04 -32.13 17.76
CA GLY A 40 -19.69 -31.71 18.17
C GLY A 40 -18.60 -32.71 17.77
N SER A 41 -18.85 -34.01 17.95
CA SER A 41 -17.91 -35.07 17.57
C SER A 41 -17.74 -35.20 16.05
N ALA A 42 -18.83 -35.05 15.28
CA ALA A 42 -18.77 -35.02 13.83
C ALA A 42 -17.99 -33.80 13.31
N LEU A 43 -18.22 -32.62 13.90
CA LEU A 43 -17.47 -31.40 13.56
C LEU A 43 -15.98 -31.54 13.89
N MET A 44 -15.64 -32.06 15.07
CA MET A 44 -14.24 -32.33 15.43
C MET A 44 -13.57 -33.36 14.51
N GLY A 45 -14.29 -34.42 14.13
CA GLY A 45 -13.80 -35.43 13.19
C GLY A 45 -13.50 -34.85 11.80
N LEU A 46 -14.39 -33.99 11.29
CA LEU A 46 -14.19 -33.28 10.02
C LEU A 46 -12.99 -32.31 10.08
N LEU A 47 -12.85 -31.55 11.17
CA LEU A 47 -11.70 -30.66 11.36
C LEU A 47 -10.37 -31.43 11.41
N TYR A 48 -10.32 -32.54 12.16
CA TYR A 48 -9.13 -33.38 12.25
C TYR A 48 -8.75 -34.01 10.89
N MET A 49 -9.72 -34.52 10.14
CA MET A 49 -9.48 -35.06 8.80
C MET A 49 -8.95 -33.99 7.84
N ASN A 50 -9.48 -32.76 7.91
CA ASN A 50 -9.01 -31.63 7.12
C ASN A 50 -7.55 -31.26 7.45
N MET A 51 -7.19 -31.13 8.73
CA MET A 51 -5.82 -30.81 9.15
C MET A 51 -4.80 -31.89 8.77
N LYS A 52 -5.14 -33.17 8.97
CA LYS A 52 -4.28 -34.30 8.56
C LYS A 52 -4.05 -34.30 7.04
N SER A 53 -5.05 -33.85 6.29
CA SER A 53 -4.94 -33.76 4.84
C SER A 53 -4.19 -32.51 4.37
N ALA A 54 -4.11 -31.44 5.17
CA ALA A 54 -3.29 -30.27 4.89
C ALA A 54 -1.80 -30.59 5.07
N THR A 55 -1.43 -31.16 6.22
CA THR A 55 -0.06 -31.60 6.52
C THR A 55 0.47 -32.61 5.50
N SER A 56 -0.35 -33.58 5.10
CA SER A 56 0.03 -34.53 4.03
C SER A 56 0.24 -33.84 2.67
N ASN A 57 -0.56 -32.84 2.32
CA ASN A 57 -0.34 -32.08 1.08
C ASN A 57 0.98 -31.31 1.13
N VAL A 58 1.34 -30.74 2.28
CA VAL A 58 2.61 -30.00 2.47
C VAL A 58 3.80 -30.93 2.34
N ALA A 59 3.81 -32.08 3.02
CA ALA A 59 4.90 -33.04 2.93
C ALA A 59 5.13 -33.52 1.48
N ASN A 60 4.05 -33.83 0.75
CA ASN A 60 4.16 -34.20 -0.66
C ASN A 60 4.63 -33.00 -1.52
N ALA A 61 4.22 -31.78 -1.19
CA ALA A 61 4.67 -30.58 -1.90
C ALA A 61 6.15 -30.31 -1.68
N ASP A 62 6.66 -30.50 -0.45
CA ASP A 62 8.08 -30.38 -0.10
C ASP A 62 8.91 -31.39 -0.93
N GLU A 63 8.47 -32.66 -1.03
CA GLU A 63 9.12 -33.66 -1.90
C GLU A 63 9.14 -33.22 -3.38
N ASN A 64 8.05 -32.65 -3.88
CA ASN A 64 8.00 -32.12 -5.25
C ASN A 64 8.89 -30.88 -5.44
N MET A 65 9.12 -30.08 -4.40
CA MET A 65 10.08 -28.96 -4.45
C MET A 65 11.51 -29.48 -4.61
N GLU A 66 11.89 -30.51 -3.85
CA GLU A 66 13.21 -31.14 -3.93
C GLU A 66 13.47 -31.78 -5.29
N LEU A 67 12.43 -32.35 -5.91
CA LEU A 67 12.49 -32.93 -7.25
C LEU A 67 12.48 -31.88 -8.38
N GLY A 68 12.36 -30.58 -8.07
CA GLY A 68 12.24 -29.51 -9.06
C GLY A 68 10.89 -29.46 -9.79
N GLU A 69 9.89 -30.21 -9.29
CA GLU A 69 8.55 -30.27 -9.86
C GLU A 69 7.65 -29.14 -9.32
N PHE A 70 8.09 -27.89 -9.49
CA PHE A 70 7.51 -26.69 -8.86
C PHE A 70 6.01 -26.50 -9.14
N ARG A 71 5.54 -26.85 -10.33
CA ARG A 71 4.10 -26.78 -10.70
C ARG A 71 3.24 -27.72 -9.86
N LYS A 72 3.76 -28.91 -9.56
CA LYS A 72 3.05 -29.89 -8.71
C LYS A 72 3.10 -29.45 -7.25
N ALA A 73 4.26 -28.99 -6.78
CA ALA A 73 4.41 -28.41 -5.45
C ALA A 73 3.44 -27.25 -5.22
N TYR A 74 3.40 -26.26 -6.13
CA TYR A 74 2.44 -25.14 -6.09
C TYR A 74 0.99 -25.62 -5.93
N LYS A 75 0.56 -26.61 -6.72
CA LYS A 75 -0.80 -27.16 -6.65
C LYS A 75 -1.09 -27.82 -5.30
N LEU A 76 -0.11 -28.52 -4.72
CA LEU A 76 -0.24 -29.19 -3.43
C LEU A 76 -0.25 -28.21 -2.27
N TYR A 77 0.65 -27.22 -2.26
CA TYR A 77 0.62 -26.11 -1.30
C TYR A 77 -0.71 -25.34 -1.37
N GLY A 78 -1.24 -25.07 -2.57
CA GLY A 78 -2.53 -24.39 -2.73
C GLY A 78 -3.68 -25.14 -2.06
N LYS A 79 -3.66 -26.48 -2.12
CA LYS A 79 -4.62 -27.33 -1.40
C LYS A 79 -4.39 -27.36 0.12
N ALA A 80 -3.19 -27.07 0.60
CA ALA A 80 -2.91 -26.95 2.03
C ALA A 80 -3.40 -25.59 2.54
N VAL A 81 -3.08 -24.50 1.84
CA VAL A 81 -3.57 -23.14 2.13
C VAL A 81 -5.10 -23.08 2.14
N SER A 82 -5.78 -23.75 1.21
CA SER A 82 -7.26 -23.77 1.21
C SER A 82 -7.89 -24.46 2.42
N LYS A 83 -7.12 -25.29 3.14
CA LYS A 83 -7.55 -25.96 4.38
C LYS A 83 -7.15 -25.19 5.63
N GLU A 84 -6.00 -24.52 5.60
CA GLU A 84 -5.46 -23.70 6.69
C GLU A 84 -5.15 -22.29 6.17
N LEU A 85 -6.20 -21.47 6.04
CA LEU A 85 -6.16 -20.17 5.36
C LEU A 85 -5.27 -19.12 6.05
N ASN A 86 -5.04 -19.27 7.36
CA ASN A 86 -4.23 -18.37 8.17
C ASN A 86 -2.82 -18.91 8.45
N ASN A 87 -2.45 -20.06 7.87
CA ASN A 87 -1.11 -20.62 8.07
C ASN A 87 -0.10 -19.91 7.15
N ILE A 88 0.61 -18.92 7.71
CA ILE A 88 1.60 -18.10 6.99
C ILE A 88 2.68 -18.98 6.36
N GLU A 89 3.15 -20.02 7.06
CA GLU A 89 4.17 -20.92 6.54
C GLU A 89 3.72 -21.57 5.23
N TYR A 90 2.47 -22.02 5.15
CA TYR A 90 1.95 -22.64 3.93
C TYR A 90 1.79 -21.63 2.79
N ILE A 91 1.42 -20.39 3.10
CA ILE A 91 1.34 -19.31 2.12
C ILE A 91 2.75 -18.96 1.59
N THR A 92 3.75 -18.88 2.48
CA THR A 92 5.14 -18.66 2.09
C THR A 92 5.69 -19.80 1.24
N LYS A 93 5.41 -21.06 1.60
CA LYS A 93 5.79 -22.21 0.77
C LYS A 93 5.10 -22.19 -0.61
N LEU A 94 3.83 -21.80 -0.66
CA LEU A 94 3.11 -21.60 -1.92
C LEU A 94 3.75 -20.53 -2.81
N GLN A 95 4.12 -19.38 -2.22
CA GLN A 95 4.83 -18.29 -2.89
C GLN A 95 6.18 -18.75 -3.43
N ASN A 96 6.98 -19.42 -2.60
CA ASN A 96 8.30 -19.93 -2.97
C ASN A 96 8.20 -20.93 -4.13
N ALA A 97 7.19 -21.80 -4.13
CA ALA A 97 6.97 -22.70 -5.27
C ALA A 97 6.60 -21.93 -6.54
N LEU A 98 5.75 -20.90 -6.43
CA LEU A 98 5.27 -20.12 -7.57
C LEU A 98 6.40 -19.36 -8.28
N VAL A 99 7.29 -18.72 -7.53
CA VAL A 99 8.40 -17.92 -8.10
C VAL A 99 9.47 -18.77 -8.80
N GLN A 100 9.50 -20.08 -8.53
CA GLN A 100 10.40 -21.03 -9.20
C GLN A 100 9.83 -21.58 -10.51
N ILE A 101 8.56 -21.30 -10.83
CA ILE A 101 7.96 -21.78 -12.07
C ILE A 101 8.40 -20.88 -13.23
N THR A 102 9.18 -21.44 -14.16
CA THR A 102 9.45 -20.79 -15.44
C THR A 102 8.19 -20.81 -16.33
N PRO A 103 7.64 -19.63 -16.71
CA PRO A 103 6.52 -19.56 -17.64
C PRO A 103 6.98 -19.90 -19.06
N MET A 104 6.14 -20.62 -19.82
CA MET A 104 6.42 -20.98 -21.21
C MET A 104 5.87 -19.94 -22.21
N THR A 105 4.93 -19.09 -21.77
CA THR A 105 4.35 -18.02 -22.59
C THR A 105 4.19 -16.74 -21.78
N GLN A 106 3.98 -15.62 -22.48
CA GLN A 106 3.72 -14.33 -21.83
C GLN A 106 2.41 -14.34 -21.04
N GLU A 107 1.35 -14.96 -21.55
CA GLU A 107 0.07 -15.09 -20.87
C GLU A 107 0.22 -15.88 -19.56
N GLU A 108 1.04 -16.93 -19.59
CA GLU A 108 1.34 -17.71 -18.40
C GLU A 108 2.15 -16.91 -17.38
N ALA A 109 3.12 -16.10 -17.83
CA ALA A 109 3.87 -15.21 -16.96
C ALA A 109 2.96 -14.21 -16.24
N VAL A 110 2.02 -13.59 -16.96
CA VAL A 110 1.00 -12.69 -16.38
C VAL A 110 0.13 -13.44 -15.37
N ALA A 111 -0.37 -14.63 -15.72
CA ALA A 111 -1.21 -15.42 -14.83
C ALA A 111 -0.49 -15.85 -13.54
N PHE A 112 0.81 -16.19 -13.61
CA PHE A 112 1.60 -16.48 -12.41
C PHE A 112 1.88 -15.23 -11.58
N TYR A 113 2.11 -14.09 -12.22
CA TYR A 113 2.28 -12.83 -11.51
C TYR A 113 1.00 -12.41 -10.75
N ASP A 114 -0.17 -12.55 -11.38
CA ASP A 114 -1.46 -12.28 -10.72
C ASP A 114 -1.68 -13.20 -9.51
N ARG A 115 -1.37 -14.50 -9.65
CA ARG A 115 -1.41 -15.47 -8.54
C ARG A 115 -0.44 -15.11 -7.42
N TYR A 116 0.74 -14.59 -7.77
CA TYR A 116 1.71 -14.15 -6.77
C TYR A 116 1.14 -12.98 -5.96
N ILE A 117 0.57 -11.97 -6.62
CA ILE A 117 -0.13 -10.87 -5.93
C ILE A 117 -1.27 -11.40 -5.06
N GLU A 118 -2.08 -12.34 -5.55
CA GLU A 118 -3.17 -12.94 -4.79
C GLU A 118 -2.67 -13.59 -3.49
N THR A 119 -1.50 -14.23 -3.50
CA THR A 119 -0.92 -14.83 -2.29
C THR A 119 -0.48 -13.77 -1.27
N LEU A 120 0.09 -12.63 -1.72
CA LEU A 120 0.44 -11.52 -0.84
C LEU A 120 -0.82 -10.92 -0.19
N VAL A 121 -1.86 -10.68 -1.00
CA VAL A 121 -3.15 -10.17 -0.52
C VAL A 121 -3.81 -11.16 0.44
N HIS A 122 -3.68 -12.48 0.19
CA HIS A 122 -4.15 -13.51 1.11
C HIS A 122 -3.44 -13.39 2.46
N ALA A 123 -2.10 -13.32 2.47
CA ALA A 123 -1.33 -13.18 3.69
C ALA A 123 -1.73 -11.93 4.49
N ALA A 124 -1.84 -10.78 3.83
CA ALA A 124 -2.26 -9.52 4.43
C ALA A 124 -3.70 -9.57 4.98
N ARG A 125 -4.62 -10.25 4.29
CA ARG A 125 -6.02 -10.36 4.72
C ARG A 125 -6.18 -11.17 6.01
N TYR A 126 -5.45 -12.27 6.15
CA TYR A 126 -5.54 -13.12 7.34
C TYR A 126 -4.61 -12.67 8.48
N ASN A 127 -3.73 -11.69 8.22
CA ASN A 127 -2.87 -11.05 9.20
C ASN A 127 -2.98 -9.50 9.10
N PRO A 128 -4.16 -8.92 9.35
CA PRO A 128 -4.40 -7.50 9.07
C PRO A 128 -3.52 -6.55 9.90
N SER A 129 -3.19 -6.93 11.13
CA SER A 129 -2.35 -6.11 12.03
C SER A 129 -0.84 -6.36 11.88
N ASP A 130 -0.44 -7.26 10.97
CA ASP A 130 0.97 -7.51 10.67
C ASP A 130 1.48 -6.52 9.62
N ILE A 131 2.38 -5.63 10.04
CA ILE A 131 2.95 -4.58 9.18
C ILE A 131 3.74 -5.17 8.01
N ASP A 132 4.44 -6.29 8.21
CA ASP A 132 5.23 -6.91 7.14
C ASP A 132 4.33 -7.48 6.04
N ALA A 133 3.21 -8.10 6.44
CA ALA A 133 2.23 -8.60 5.48
C ALA A 133 1.57 -7.47 4.68
N GLN A 134 1.22 -6.34 5.32
CA GLN A 134 0.68 -5.17 4.62
C GLN A 134 1.72 -4.54 3.67
N LEU A 135 2.96 -4.37 4.13
CA LEU A 135 4.04 -3.79 3.35
C LEU A 135 4.45 -4.68 2.17
N ALA A 136 4.39 -5.99 2.29
CA ALA A 136 4.69 -6.89 1.17
C ALA A 136 3.78 -6.63 -0.03
N VAL A 137 2.47 -6.41 0.20
CA VAL A 137 1.52 -6.03 -0.85
C VAL A 137 1.82 -4.64 -1.40
N ALA A 138 2.04 -3.66 -0.53
CA ALA A 138 2.30 -2.28 -0.94
C ALA A 138 3.60 -2.14 -1.75
N ASN A 139 4.68 -2.80 -1.31
CA ASN A 139 5.96 -2.86 -2.02
C ASN A 139 5.79 -3.45 -3.42
N GLU A 140 5.05 -4.55 -3.56
CA GLU A 140 4.83 -5.16 -4.88
C GLU A 140 4.01 -4.24 -5.79
N MET A 141 2.95 -3.59 -5.27
CA MET A 141 2.18 -2.62 -6.05
C MET A 141 3.04 -1.42 -6.47
N HIS A 142 3.93 -0.94 -5.60
CA HIS A 142 4.85 0.14 -5.92
C HIS A 142 5.85 -0.27 -7.00
N ARG A 143 6.45 -1.46 -6.89
CA ARG A 143 7.34 -2.02 -7.91
C ARG A 143 6.63 -2.15 -9.26
N ALA A 144 5.42 -2.73 -9.27
CA ALA A 144 4.62 -2.86 -10.48
C ALA A 144 4.30 -1.50 -11.11
N ALA A 145 3.96 -0.51 -10.29
CA ALA A 145 3.67 0.85 -10.74
C ALA A 145 4.88 1.55 -11.37
N ARG A 146 6.07 1.36 -10.78
CA ARG A 146 7.35 1.90 -11.28
C ARG A 146 7.74 1.28 -12.62
N VAL A 147 7.73 -0.06 -12.70
CA VAL A 147 8.16 -0.80 -13.90
C VAL A 147 7.21 -0.57 -15.08
N THR A 148 5.90 -0.54 -14.84
CA THR A 148 4.92 -0.45 -15.93
C THR A 148 4.49 0.98 -16.26
N GLY A 149 4.74 1.95 -15.36
CA GLY A 149 4.18 3.29 -15.44
C GLY A 149 2.64 3.35 -15.34
N SER A 150 1.97 2.23 -15.05
CA SER A 150 0.51 2.14 -15.11
C SER A 150 -0.16 2.85 -13.93
N LEU A 151 -1.05 3.80 -14.24
CA LEU A 151 -1.86 4.52 -13.25
C LEU A 151 -2.74 3.57 -12.41
N ASN A 152 -3.11 2.40 -12.94
CA ASN A 152 -3.90 1.42 -12.20
C ASN A 152 -3.13 0.82 -11.02
N TYR A 153 -1.82 0.57 -11.18
CA TYR A 153 -0.99 0.09 -10.07
C TYR A 153 -0.77 1.19 -9.02
N TRP A 154 -0.62 2.45 -9.43
CA TRP A 154 -0.60 3.57 -8.47
C TRP A 154 -1.90 3.65 -7.65
N LYS A 155 -3.07 3.51 -8.29
CA LYS A 155 -4.37 3.46 -7.60
C LYS A 155 -4.47 2.28 -6.62
N ARG A 156 -4.00 1.10 -7.03
CA ARG A 156 -3.94 -0.09 -6.17
C ARG A 156 -3.00 0.13 -4.99
N LEU A 157 -1.80 0.68 -5.21
CA LEU A 157 -0.84 1.04 -4.16
C LEU A 157 -1.50 1.92 -3.10
N ARG A 158 -2.17 2.99 -3.53
CA ARG A 158 -2.87 3.88 -2.61
C ARG A 158 -3.92 3.16 -1.78
N LEU A 159 -4.72 2.32 -2.43
CA LEU A 159 -5.77 1.56 -1.76
C LEU A 159 -5.20 0.61 -0.72
N VAL A 160 -4.20 -0.20 -1.07
CA VAL A 160 -3.61 -1.18 -0.15
C VAL A 160 -2.88 -0.48 1.00
N ALA A 161 -2.21 0.64 0.75
CA ALA A 161 -1.56 1.43 1.79
C ALA A 161 -2.57 2.01 2.79
N LYS A 162 -3.69 2.57 2.29
CA LYS A 162 -4.77 3.09 3.15
C LYS A 162 -5.43 1.98 3.99
N VAL A 163 -5.76 0.84 3.36
CA VAL A 163 -6.31 -0.32 4.08
C VAL A 163 -5.34 -0.83 5.15
N GLY A 164 -4.04 -0.90 4.84
CA GLY A 164 -3.02 -1.24 5.82
C GLY A 164 -3.03 -0.27 7.01
N LEU A 165 -3.06 1.04 6.75
CA LEU A 165 -3.10 2.08 7.80
C LEU A 165 -4.33 2.03 8.71
N GLU A 166 -5.44 1.43 8.25
CA GLU A 166 -6.66 1.21 9.05
C GLU A 166 -6.49 0.05 10.05
N HIS A 167 -5.61 -0.91 9.77
CA HIS A 167 -5.40 -2.11 10.59
C HIS A 167 -4.13 -2.06 11.46
N ILE A 168 -3.14 -1.25 11.07
CA ILE A 168 -1.90 -1.07 11.81
C ILE A 168 -2.07 -0.05 12.93
N ALA A 169 -1.62 -0.42 14.13
CA ALA A 169 -1.67 0.42 15.33
C ALA A 169 -0.99 1.78 15.11
N LEU A 170 -1.58 2.85 15.66
CA LEU A 170 -1.13 4.23 15.45
C LEU A 170 0.32 4.48 15.92
N ASP A 171 0.76 3.74 16.93
CA ASP A 171 2.08 3.80 17.56
C ASP A 171 3.10 2.82 16.95
N ASN A 172 2.71 2.05 15.93
CA ASN A 172 3.65 1.17 15.24
C ASN A 172 4.76 2.00 14.57
N PRO A 173 6.04 1.77 14.88
CA PRO A 173 7.14 2.62 14.41
C PRO A 173 7.32 2.59 12.89
N ARG A 174 6.87 1.52 12.21
CA ARG A 174 6.98 1.33 10.76
C ARG A 174 5.73 1.77 9.99
N ARG A 175 4.73 2.32 10.67
CA ARG A 175 3.49 2.81 10.04
C ARG A 175 3.76 3.87 8.96
N HIS A 176 4.83 4.65 9.13
CA HIS A 176 5.25 5.67 8.18
C HIS A 176 5.60 5.12 6.79
N GLU A 177 6.01 3.85 6.67
CA GLU A 177 6.29 3.23 5.36
C GLU A 177 5.02 3.11 4.50
N LEU A 178 3.87 2.78 5.10
CA LEU A 178 2.58 2.81 4.41
C LEU A 178 2.12 4.24 4.13
N THR A 179 2.38 5.18 5.06
CA THR A 179 2.10 6.60 4.85
C THR A 179 2.85 7.15 3.64
N LEU A 180 4.13 6.78 3.47
CA LEU A 180 4.91 7.16 2.30
C LEU A 180 4.24 6.70 1.00
N PHE A 181 3.74 5.46 0.94
CA PHE A 181 3.04 4.97 -0.25
C PHE A 181 1.74 5.71 -0.55
N VAL A 182 1.03 6.20 0.47
CA VAL A 182 -0.11 7.11 0.26
C VAL A 182 0.36 8.41 -0.37
N GLY A 183 1.43 9.03 0.16
CA GLY A 183 1.97 10.27 -0.39
C GLY A 183 2.46 10.13 -1.84
N LEU A 184 3.29 9.13 -2.11
CA LEU A 184 3.84 8.85 -3.45
C LEU A 184 2.72 8.59 -4.48
N SER A 185 1.72 7.80 -4.11
CA SER A 185 0.61 7.48 -5.02
C SER A 185 -0.31 8.68 -5.25
N SER A 186 -0.57 9.50 -4.24
CA SER A 186 -1.36 10.74 -4.39
C SER A 186 -0.68 11.73 -5.34
N LEU A 187 0.63 11.97 -5.17
CA LEU A 187 1.42 12.83 -6.07
C LEU A 187 1.33 12.37 -7.54
N ARG A 188 1.24 11.06 -7.78
CA ARG A 188 1.14 10.50 -9.13
C ARG A 188 -0.28 10.50 -9.70
N ILE A 189 -1.30 10.22 -8.89
CA ILE A 189 -2.68 10.04 -9.38
C ILE A 189 -3.41 11.38 -9.52
N GLU A 190 -3.11 12.32 -8.63
CA GLU A 190 -3.80 13.60 -8.51
C GLU A 190 -3.00 14.73 -9.17
N ASP A 191 -2.20 14.37 -10.15
CA ASP A 191 -1.39 15.30 -10.93
C ASP A 191 -2.25 16.45 -11.52
N ALA A 192 -3.51 16.20 -11.89
CA ALA A 192 -4.42 17.25 -12.38
C ALA A 192 -4.75 18.35 -11.34
N SER A 193 -4.82 18.01 -10.06
CA SER A 193 -5.24 18.92 -8.97
C SER A 193 -4.06 19.50 -8.18
N MET A 194 -2.85 19.45 -8.74
CA MET A 194 -1.61 19.92 -8.09
C MET A 194 -1.71 21.33 -7.50
N THR A 195 -2.43 22.26 -8.14
CA THR A 195 -2.44 23.68 -7.75
C THR A 195 -3.69 24.11 -6.97
N GLU A 196 -4.51 23.14 -6.52
CA GLU A 196 -5.83 23.39 -5.93
C GLU A 196 -5.82 23.45 -4.39
N THR A 197 -4.82 22.84 -3.74
CA THR A 197 -4.75 22.74 -2.28
C THR A 197 -3.85 23.82 -1.69
N TYR A 198 -4.28 24.44 -0.58
CA TYR A 198 -3.54 25.48 0.13
C TYR A 198 -3.34 25.10 1.60
N ASP A 199 -2.19 25.46 2.17
CA ASP A 199 -1.91 25.35 3.59
C ASP A 199 -2.53 26.49 4.41
N ALA A 200 -2.36 26.45 5.74
CA ALA A 200 -2.90 27.45 6.66
C ALA A 200 -2.30 28.86 6.47
N ILE A 201 -1.14 28.98 5.82
CA ILE A 201 -0.46 30.25 5.54
C ILE A 201 -0.59 30.67 4.07
N GLY A 202 -1.38 29.94 3.27
CA GLY A 202 -1.72 30.26 1.89
C GLY A 202 -0.68 29.81 0.85
N HIS A 203 0.21 28.88 1.18
CA HIS A 203 1.06 28.22 0.19
C HIS A 203 0.32 27.09 -0.51
N VAL A 204 0.51 27.00 -1.83
CA VAL A 204 0.00 25.88 -2.62
C VAL A 204 0.76 24.61 -2.25
N ARG A 205 0.02 23.52 -2.02
CA ARG A 205 0.55 22.19 -1.68
C ARG A 205 0.17 21.16 -2.72
N PHE A 206 1.05 20.21 -2.97
CA PHE A 206 0.78 19.14 -3.92
C PHE A 206 0.10 17.96 -3.21
N PRO A 207 -0.70 17.16 -3.94
CA PRO A 207 -1.34 15.97 -3.38
C PRO A 207 -0.33 14.98 -2.79
N GLY A 208 -0.51 14.61 -1.53
CA GLY A 208 0.39 13.68 -0.83
C GLY A 208 1.55 14.33 -0.07
N GLU A 209 1.69 15.67 -0.12
CA GLU A 209 2.77 16.37 0.58
C GLU A 209 2.74 16.15 2.09
N ASP A 210 1.55 16.16 2.69
CA ASP A 210 1.37 15.90 4.13
C ASP A 210 1.88 14.53 4.55
N GLU A 211 1.51 13.49 3.80
CA GLU A 211 1.95 12.13 4.07
C GLU A 211 3.47 11.97 3.91
N ILE A 212 4.08 12.64 2.94
CA ILE A 212 5.53 12.62 2.75
C ILE A 212 6.23 13.35 3.91
N GLU A 213 5.74 14.52 4.34
CA GLU A 213 6.29 15.23 5.49
C GLU A 213 6.15 14.45 6.79
N LEU A 214 5.02 13.76 6.99
CA LEU A 214 4.83 12.86 8.14
C LEU A 214 5.83 11.70 8.10
N THR A 215 6.14 11.18 6.91
CA THR A 215 7.16 10.15 6.75
C THR A 215 8.54 10.67 7.14
N ILE A 216 8.94 11.85 6.66
CA ILE A 216 10.23 12.47 7.00
C ILE A 216 10.33 12.76 8.51
N LYS A 217 9.24 13.16 9.15
CA LYS A 217 9.21 13.35 10.62
C LYS A 217 9.46 12.04 11.38
N ALA A 218 8.97 10.92 10.86
CA ALA A 218 9.13 9.60 11.48
C ALA A 218 10.46 8.93 11.14
N ASP A 219 10.94 9.11 9.90
CA ASP A 219 12.20 8.60 9.37
C ASP A 219 12.94 9.72 8.61
N PRO A 220 13.71 10.58 9.32
CA PRO A 220 14.42 11.69 8.71
C PRO A 220 15.46 11.28 7.68
N GLY A 221 15.94 10.04 7.71
CA GLY A 221 16.92 9.50 6.75
C GLY A 221 16.30 9.01 5.44
N ASN A 222 14.97 9.09 5.28
CA ASN A 222 14.28 8.46 4.16
C ASN A 222 14.53 9.19 2.84
N ALA A 223 15.48 8.68 2.05
CA ALA A 223 15.84 9.20 0.73
C ALA A 223 14.63 9.33 -0.23
N VAL A 224 13.73 8.34 -0.24
CA VAL A 224 12.57 8.32 -1.14
C VAL A 224 11.57 9.42 -0.76
N ALA A 225 11.34 9.63 0.54
CA ALA A 225 10.47 10.70 1.01
C ALA A 225 11.05 12.09 0.69
N TRP A 226 12.33 12.32 0.96
CA TRP A 226 13.00 13.58 0.65
C TRP A 226 13.00 13.91 -0.84
N SER A 227 13.37 12.94 -1.67
CA SER A 227 13.36 13.10 -3.13
C SER A 227 11.96 13.36 -3.68
N ALA A 228 10.93 12.65 -3.17
CA ALA A 228 9.55 12.90 -3.56
C ALA A 228 9.04 14.29 -3.14
N LEU A 229 9.43 14.77 -1.95
CA LEU A 229 9.06 16.10 -1.48
C LEU A 229 9.67 17.20 -2.36
N ALA A 230 10.97 17.10 -2.65
CA ALA A 230 11.67 18.02 -3.53
C ALA A 230 11.06 18.02 -4.93
N HIS A 231 10.82 16.83 -5.50
CA HIS A 231 10.17 16.66 -6.80
C HIS A 231 8.79 17.31 -6.85
N GLY A 232 7.94 17.06 -5.86
CA GLY A 232 6.58 17.60 -5.81
C GLY A 232 6.57 19.13 -5.76
N ARG A 233 7.42 19.74 -4.91
CA ARG A 233 7.57 21.20 -4.81
C ARG A 233 8.11 21.82 -6.11
N MET A 234 9.07 21.17 -6.75
CA MET A 234 9.59 21.65 -8.04
C MET A 234 8.54 21.52 -9.16
N ALA A 235 7.74 20.45 -9.16
CA ALA A 235 6.64 20.29 -10.09
C ALA A 235 5.55 21.36 -9.92
N LEU A 236 5.24 21.75 -8.67
CA LEU A 236 4.38 22.90 -8.37
C LEU A 236 4.93 24.19 -8.94
N TYR A 237 6.23 24.46 -8.73
CA TYR A 237 6.87 25.65 -9.29
C TYR A 237 6.62 25.77 -10.79
N TYR A 238 6.91 24.71 -11.56
CA TYR A 238 6.74 24.74 -13.02
C TYR A 238 5.28 24.97 -13.44
N ARG A 239 4.33 24.34 -12.76
CA ARG A 239 2.90 24.53 -13.05
C ARG A 239 2.42 25.94 -12.72
N LEU A 240 2.75 26.43 -11.53
CA LEU A 240 2.38 27.78 -11.10
C LEU A 240 3.02 28.84 -12.00
N SER A 241 4.25 28.60 -12.47
CA SER A 241 4.91 29.46 -13.44
C SER A 241 4.18 29.47 -14.78
N ALA A 242 3.78 28.29 -15.28
CA ALA A 242 2.99 28.19 -16.51
C ALA A 242 1.62 28.86 -16.40
N ASP A 243 0.98 28.82 -15.22
CA ASP A 243 -0.29 29.48 -14.92
C ASP A 243 -0.15 31.00 -14.67
N GLY A 244 1.07 31.56 -14.76
CA GLY A 244 1.34 32.98 -14.49
C GLY A 244 1.26 33.38 -13.01
N LYS A 245 1.17 32.43 -12.08
CA LYS A 245 1.14 32.64 -10.62
C LYS A 245 2.55 32.85 -10.04
N THR A 246 3.28 33.84 -10.57
CA THR A 246 4.72 34.04 -10.34
C THR A 246 5.15 34.15 -8.88
N LYS A 247 4.36 34.82 -8.02
CA LYS A 247 4.67 34.92 -6.58
C LYS A 247 4.69 33.56 -5.89
N GLN A 248 3.67 32.73 -6.13
CA GLN A 248 3.55 31.39 -5.55
C GLN A 248 4.56 30.41 -6.17
N ALA A 249 4.84 30.57 -7.47
CA ALA A 249 5.89 29.82 -8.15
C ALA A 249 7.26 30.06 -7.48
N ASN A 250 7.65 31.32 -7.25
CA ASN A 250 8.93 31.65 -6.63
C ASN A 250 9.06 31.13 -5.19
N VAL A 251 7.97 31.13 -4.42
CA VAL A 251 7.95 30.51 -3.08
C VAL A 251 8.21 29.00 -3.18
N ASN A 252 7.51 28.30 -4.07
CA ASN A 252 7.69 26.86 -4.28
C ASN A 252 9.07 26.51 -4.83
N PHE A 253 9.65 27.36 -5.70
CA PHE A 253 11.01 27.17 -6.18
C PHE A 253 12.04 27.24 -5.03
N LYS A 254 11.90 28.23 -4.15
CA LYS A 254 12.77 28.36 -2.97
C LYS A 254 12.62 27.13 -2.06
N LEU A 255 11.38 26.75 -1.73
CA LEU A 255 11.10 25.59 -0.90
C LEU A 255 11.65 24.29 -1.52
N ALA A 256 11.49 24.09 -2.83
CA ALA A 256 12.01 22.92 -3.53
C ALA A 256 13.54 22.85 -3.43
N ASN A 257 14.25 23.95 -3.68
CA ASN A 257 15.71 23.98 -3.58
C ASN A 257 16.20 23.75 -2.13
N GLU A 258 15.55 24.37 -1.14
CA GLU A 258 15.87 24.15 0.28
C GLU A 258 15.63 22.69 0.69
N THR A 259 14.51 22.11 0.25
CA THR A 259 14.20 20.69 0.47
C THR A 259 15.27 19.80 -0.16
N MET A 260 15.74 20.16 -1.36
CA MET A 260 16.72 19.37 -2.07
C MET A 260 18.10 19.43 -1.44
N GLN A 261 18.49 20.60 -0.93
CA GLN A 261 19.71 20.75 -0.13
C GLN A 261 19.64 19.88 1.13
N GLN A 262 18.51 19.91 1.85
CA GLN A 262 18.29 19.04 3.01
C GLN A 262 18.31 17.55 2.64
N ALA A 263 17.74 17.18 1.49
CA ALA A 263 17.78 15.81 0.99
C ALA A 263 19.22 15.32 0.79
N ILE A 264 20.07 16.16 0.18
CA ILE A 264 21.50 15.86 -0.02
C ILE A 264 22.23 15.80 1.33
N GLU A 265 21.94 16.71 2.25
CA GLU A 265 22.59 16.74 3.58
C GLU A 265 22.24 15.53 4.44
N VAL A 266 20.97 15.11 4.45
CA VAL A 266 20.46 14.09 5.38
C VAL A 266 20.45 12.70 4.77
N ALA A 267 20.04 12.58 3.51
CA ALA A 267 19.93 11.29 2.80
C ALA A 267 21.10 11.01 1.84
N GLY A 268 22.03 11.97 1.69
CA GLY A 268 23.28 11.80 0.96
C GLY A 268 23.09 11.52 -0.54
N ASP A 269 24.12 10.88 -1.11
CA ASP A 269 24.21 10.49 -2.53
C ASP A 269 23.34 9.26 -2.87
N SER A 270 22.19 9.10 -2.21
CA SER A 270 21.26 8.03 -2.55
C SER A 270 20.76 8.21 -3.99
N PHE A 271 20.52 7.09 -4.67
CA PHE A 271 20.11 7.13 -6.07
C PHE A 271 18.82 7.92 -6.31
N ASP A 272 17.84 7.83 -5.40
CA ASP A 272 16.58 8.58 -5.49
C ASP A 272 16.80 10.10 -5.37
N VAL A 273 17.72 10.54 -4.50
CA VAL A 273 18.09 11.96 -4.37
C VAL A 273 18.87 12.41 -5.61
N LEU A 274 19.88 11.65 -6.05
CA LEU A 274 20.70 12.02 -7.21
C LEU A 274 19.90 12.10 -8.51
N THR A 275 19.00 11.13 -8.75
CA THR A 275 18.13 11.15 -9.94
C THR A 275 17.19 12.35 -9.93
N THR A 276 16.64 12.69 -8.76
CA THR A 276 15.80 13.88 -8.61
C THR A 276 16.62 15.16 -8.81
N TYR A 277 17.84 15.21 -8.29
CA TYR A 277 18.73 16.35 -8.43
C TYR A 277 19.06 16.60 -9.89
N PHE A 278 19.50 15.55 -10.57
CA PHE A 278 19.85 15.58 -11.99
C PHE A 278 18.67 16.05 -12.84
N ARG A 279 17.47 15.53 -12.60
CA ARG A 279 16.25 15.98 -13.28
C ARG A 279 16.01 17.48 -13.05
N ASP A 280 16.14 17.95 -11.82
CA ASP A 280 15.82 19.34 -11.50
C ASP A 280 16.83 20.31 -12.10
N VAL A 281 18.14 20.00 -12.08
CA VAL A 281 19.15 20.83 -12.77
C VAL A 281 18.96 20.83 -14.29
N LEU A 282 18.52 19.72 -14.89
CA LEU A 282 18.16 19.66 -16.31
C LEU A 282 16.99 20.58 -16.66
N LEU A 283 15.93 20.57 -15.85
CA LEU A 283 14.76 21.41 -16.07
C LEU A 283 15.08 22.90 -15.84
N GLN A 284 15.92 23.21 -14.84
CA GLN A 284 16.40 24.56 -14.59
C GLN A 284 17.23 25.08 -15.78
N LYS A 285 18.18 24.27 -16.29
CA LYS A 285 18.92 24.58 -17.52
C LYS A 285 17.97 24.87 -18.67
N GLY A 286 16.99 23.98 -18.93
CA GLY A 286 16.01 24.19 -20.00
C GLY A 286 15.24 25.51 -19.86
N THR A 287 14.88 25.89 -18.64
CA THR A 287 14.20 27.16 -18.34
C THR A 287 15.10 28.36 -18.64
N LEU A 288 16.38 28.32 -18.24
CA LEU A 288 17.35 29.38 -18.51
C LEU A 288 17.59 29.55 -20.01
N TYR A 289 17.73 28.45 -20.76
CA TYR A 289 17.85 28.49 -22.21
C TYR A 289 16.63 29.13 -22.87
N GLN A 290 15.41 28.75 -22.45
CA GLN A 290 14.20 29.37 -22.97
C GLN A 290 14.15 30.88 -22.68
N LEU A 291 14.51 31.29 -21.46
CA LEU A 291 14.56 32.72 -21.09
C LEU A 291 15.59 33.49 -21.91
N HIS A 292 16.79 32.93 -22.13
CA HIS A 292 17.83 33.52 -22.96
C HIS A 292 17.38 33.67 -24.42
N LEU A 293 16.72 32.64 -24.98
CA LEU A 293 16.17 32.69 -26.33
C LEU A 293 15.08 33.76 -26.50
N MET A 294 14.27 33.99 -25.46
CA MET A 294 13.23 35.02 -25.48
C MET A 294 13.82 36.43 -25.31
N ASP A 295 14.81 36.58 -24.43
CA ASP A 295 15.49 37.85 -24.16
C ASP A 295 16.90 37.61 -23.61
N PRO A 296 17.96 37.74 -24.44
CA PRO A 296 19.35 37.51 -24.03
C PRO A 296 19.85 38.42 -22.90
N ARG A 297 19.10 39.47 -22.53
CA ARG A 297 19.45 40.36 -21.42
C ARG A 297 19.02 39.81 -20.06
N LYS A 298 18.11 38.83 -20.03
CA LYS A 298 17.57 38.24 -18.78
C LYS A 298 18.44 37.12 -18.22
N VAL A 299 19.19 36.46 -19.08
CA VAL A 299 20.08 35.35 -18.73
C VAL A 299 21.36 35.54 -19.51
N THR A 300 22.48 35.63 -18.81
CA THR A 300 23.81 35.79 -19.38
C THR A 300 24.35 34.46 -19.91
N GLN A 301 25.37 34.54 -20.77
CA GLN A 301 26.08 33.36 -21.27
C GLN A 301 26.76 32.60 -20.12
N GLU A 302 27.30 33.31 -19.13
CA GLU A 302 27.92 32.74 -17.93
C GLU A 302 26.92 31.91 -17.11
N GLU A 303 25.67 32.38 -16.95
CA GLU A 303 24.62 31.63 -16.27
C GLU A 303 24.25 30.33 -17.00
N LEU A 304 24.27 30.33 -18.34
CA LEU A 304 24.05 29.11 -19.13
C LEU A 304 25.21 28.11 -18.97
N GLU A 305 26.45 28.59 -18.95
CA GLU A 305 27.63 27.76 -18.74
C GLU A 305 27.66 27.15 -17.33
N ILE A 306 27.29 27.92 -16.31
CA ILE A 306 27.14 27.41 -14.94
C ILE A 306 26.05 26.33 -14.87
N ALA A 307 24.92 26.52 -15.57
CA ALA A 307 23.86 25.53 -15.62
C ALA A 307 24.28 24.25 -16.35
N GLU A 308 25.05 24.37 -17.44
CA GLU A 308 25.65 23.23 -18.15
C GLU A 308 26.60 22.43 -17.26
N LEU A 309 27.47 23.14 -16.52
CA LEU A 309 28.40 22.52 -15.60
C LEU A 309 27.67 21.73 -14.51
N LYS A 310 26.63 22.31 -13.90
CA LYS A 310 25.80 21.62 -12.89
C LYS A 310 25.16 20.35 -13.42
N VAL A 311 24.64 20.38 -14.65
CA VAL A 311 24.06 19.18 -15.29
C VAL A 311 25.13 18.11 -15.49
N THR A 312 26.31 18.50 -15.96
CA THR A 312 27.44 17.60 -16.20
C THR A 312 27.92 16.96 -14.89
N ASP A 313 28.10 17.77 -13.84
CA ASP A 313 28.51 17.30 -12.52
C ASP A 313 27.49 16.33 -11.93
N ALA A 314 26.20 16.68 -11.97
CA ALA A 314 25.13 15.81 -11.49
C ALA A 314 25.06 14.49 -12.28
N GLN A 315 25.26 14.53 -13.60
CA GLN A 315 25.29 13.34 -14.44
C GLN A 315 26.46 12.42 -14.10
N ASN A 316 27.65 12.99 -13.89
CA ASN A 316 28.85 12.24 -13.53
C ASN A 316 28.65 11.52 -12.20
N VAL A 317 28.20 12.23 -11.16
CA VAL A 317 27.92 11.64 -9.85
C VAL A 317 26.85 10.54 -9.96
N LEU A 318 25.78 10.77 -10.71
CA LEU A 318 24.73 9.76 -10.92
C LEU A 318 25.28 8.51 -11.61
N THR A 319 26.14 8.68 -12.61
CA THR A 319 26.74 7.57 -13.37
C THR A 319 27.71 6.76 -12.50
N GLU A 320 28.52 7.43 -11.68
CA GLU A 320 29.45 6.78 -10.74
C GLU A 320 28.72 5.95 -9.67
N ARG A 321 27.53 6.38 -9.26
CA ARG A 321 26.72 5.71 -8.24
C ARG A 321 25.74 4.68 -8.80
N PHE A 322 25.58 4.60 -10.12
CA PHE A 322 24.66 3.66 -10.74
C PHE A 322 25.20 2.23 -10.68
N ASP A 323 24.53 1.42 -9.86
CA ASP A 323 24.71 -0.04 -9.81
C ASP A 323 23.58 -0.73 -10.59
N PRO A 324 23.85 -1.44 -11.70
CA PRO A 324 22.83 -2.12 -12.49
C PRO A 324 22.16 -3.29 -11.76
N GLU A 325 22.81 -3.94 -10.80
CA GLU A 325 22.20 -5.03 -10.02
C GLU A 325 21.20 -4.49 -8.99
N ILE A 326 21.48 -3.31 -8.43
CA ILE A 326 20.61 -2.66 -7.43
C ILE A 326 19.52 -1.81 -8.09
N HIS A 327 19.85 -1.12 -9.18
CA HIS A 327 18.99 -0.11 -9.80
C HIS A 327 18.34 -0.59 -11.09
N GLY A 328 18.82 -1.67 -11.74
CA GLY A 328 18.20 -2.23 -12.94
C GLY A 328 16.81 -2.84 -12.69
N SER A 329 16.48 -3.12 -11.42
CA SER A 329 15.19 -3.65 -10.98
C SER A 329 14.28 -2.64 -10.24
N ARG A 330 14.67 -1.36 -10.14
CA ARG A 330 13.94 -0.27 -9.46
C ARG A 330 13.19 0.65 -10.42
#